data_AF-A0A956SZ50-F1
#
_entry.id   AF-A0A956SZ50-F1
#
_cell.length_a   1.000
_cell.length_b   1.000
_cell.length_c   1.000
_cell.angle_alpha   90.00
_cell.angle_beta   90.00
_cell.angle_gamma   90.00
#
_symmetry.space_group_name_H-M   'P 1'
#
loop_
_entity.id
_entity.type
_entity.pdbx_description
1 polymer ?
#
loop_
_entity_poly.entity_id
_entity_poly.type
_entity_poly.pdbx_seq_one_letter_code
_entity_poly.pdbx_strand_id
1 'polypeptide(L)'
;DEGLLFSSDQDLKSTKKSGFTVPKQFVKLAVRASLYRDSQKWDVLYRVLWRLVNEKRELLSLRTDPDVSRLHLMEGEVRRDCHKMKAFVRFRRDDLDNYVAWHEPSHLIVKAVSPFFARRFNTMNWAILTPDCCAYWNQDELRFGPGLSRAHAPDFDELEELWKTYYANIFNPARVKISAMVSEMPKKYWHTMPETAIIQELLMEAPQRVERMLETPTQDLPVHLVRETLNQGGGLAALSERASSCRGCDLCQSATQTVFGAGPEAVQIVFVGEQPGDHEDRQGRPFVGPAGQLLRRCLHRINLNPESVYFTNVVKHFRWEPSPSGGKRRLHKRATWRQIETCRPWVEAELQLLKPRVVVLLGATALQALIGPESRVSELRGRLLDSELAPHVMATVHPSSLLRMKDSRQQQLEIDRFCRELQVAMDLAG
;
A
#
# COMPACT_ATOMS: atom_id res chain seq x y z
N ASP A 1 -59.45 37.17 -17.21
CA ASP A 1 -59.74 36.21 -16.13
C ASP A 1 -59.11 34.86 -16.44
N GLU A 2 -57.80 34.77 -16.23
CA GLU A 2 -57.02 33.55 -16.37
C GLU A 2 -56.83 32.90 -14.99
N GLY A 3 -57.01 31.57 -14.96
CA GLY A 3 -57.17 30.77 -13.75
C GLY A 3 -55.98 30.79 -12.79
N LEU A 4 -56.29 31.08 -11.53
CA LEU A 4 -55.41 30.88 -10.38
C LEU A 4 -55.19 29.38 -10.16
N LEU A 5 -53.98 28.93 -10.50
CA LEU A 5 -53.48 27.55 -10.39
C LEU A 5 -53.01 27.21 -8.96
N PHE A 6 -53.73 27.69 -7.94
CA PHE A 6 -53.46 27.39 -6.53
C PHE A 6 -54.75 26.96 -5.85
N SER A 7 -55.19 25.74 -6.18
CA SER A 7 -56.17 25.01 -5.37
C SER A 7 -55.48 24.53 -4.10
N SER A 8 -55.84 25.19 -3.00
CA SER A 8 -55.90 24.73 -1.60
C SER A 8 -54.92 23.64 -1.13
N ASP A 9 -54.19 23.99 -0.06
CA ASP A 9 -53.54 23.08 0.90
C ASP A 9 -54.52 22.07 1.51
N GLN A 10 -55.01 21.13 0.71
CA GLN A 10 -55.64 19.92 1.20
C GLN A 10 -54.53 18.98 1.67
N ASP A 11 -54.28 19.03 2.97
CA ASP A 11 -53.82 17.92 3.81
C ASP A 11 -52.97 16.89 3.06
N LEU A 12 -51.68 17.21 2.88
CA LEU A 12 -50.64 16.19 2.82
C LEU A 12 -50.68 15.44 4.15
N LYS A 13 -51.61 14.48 4.25
CA LYS A 13 -51.71 13.52 5.34
C LYS A 13 -50.30 13.07 5.63
N SER A 14 -49.80 13.41 6.82
CA SER A 14 -48.54 12.93 7.39
C SER A 14 -48.44 11.43 7.14
N THR A 15 -47.77 11.06 6.05
CA THR A 15 -47.50 9.68 5.73
C THR A 15 -46.57 9.18 6.83
N LYS A 16 -47.04 8.19 7.60
CA LYS A 16 -46.22 7.46 8.55
C LYS A 16 -44.85 7.24 7.91
N LYS A 17 -43.77 7.72 8.55
CA LYS A 17 -42.39 7.47 8.09
C LYS A 17 -42.18 5.97 7.95
N SER A 18 -42.40 5.42 6.76
CA SER A 18 -42.02 4.06 6.43
C SER A 18 -40.51 4.06 6.28
N GLY A 19 -39.81 3.59 7.32
CA GLY A 19 -38.38 3.35 7.21
C GLY A 19 -38.16 2.26 6.15
N PHE A 20 -37.35 2.54 5.13
CA PHE A 20 -36.86 1.53 4.21
C PHE A 20 -35.45 1.11 4.63
N THR A 21 -35.07 -0.14 4.33
CA THR A 21 -33.74 -0.67 4.68
C THR A 21 -32.94 -0.91 3.41
N VAL A 22 -31.69 -0.45 3.39
CA VAL A 22 -30.75 -0.68 2.29
C VAL A 22 -29.44 -1.31 2.73
N PRO A 23 -28.73 -2.03 1.84
CA PRO A 23 -27.42 -2.58 2.16
C PRO A 23 -26.41 -1.51 2.59
N LYS A 24 -25.60 -1.80 3.62
CA LYS A 24 -24.50 -0.90 4.06
C LYS A 24 -23.52 -0.57 2.92
N GLN A 25 -23.35 -1.48 1.97
CA GLN A 25 -22.54 -1.27 0.78
C GLN A 25 -23.08 -0.14 -0.10
N PHE A 26 -24.41 -0.05 -0.29
CA PHE A 26 -25.03 1.04 -1.05
C PHE A 26 -24.68 2.38 -0.42
N VAL A 27 -24.85 2.53 0.89
CA VAL A 27 -24.55 3.78 1.61
C VAL A 27 -23.10 4.21 1.40
N LYS A 28 -22.15 3.27 1.46
CA LYS A 28 -20.73 3.57 1.20
C LYS A 28 -20.48 4.04 -0.24
N LEU A 29 -21.12 3.41 -1.22
CA LEU A 29 -21.02 3.81 -2.63
C LEU A 29 -21.67 5.18 -2.83
N ALA A 30 -22.85 5.41 -2.26
CA ALA A 30 -23.62 6.63 -2.37
C ALA A 30 -22.86 7.85 -1.82
N VAL A 31 -22.24 7.72 -0.64
CA VAL A 31 -21.42 8.79 -0.04
C VAL A 31 -20.22 9.17 -0.90
N ARG A 32 -19.64 8.22 -1.65
CA ARG A 32 -18.52 8.53 -2.56
C ARG A 32 -19.04 9.11 -3.87
N ALA A 33 -20.04 8.49 -4.47
CA ALA A 33 -20.64 8.96 -5.72
C ALA A 33 -21.28 10.35 -5.57
N SER A 34 -21.75 10.74 -4.38
CA SER A 34 -22.26 12.09 -4.13
C SER A 34 -21.21 13.19 -4.32
N LEU A 35 -19.91 12.85 -4.29
CA LEU A 35 -18.81 13.79 -4.53
C LEU A 35 -18.50 13.96 -6.01
N TYR A 36 -19.10 13.15 -6.89
CA TYR A 36 -18.90 13.24 -8.33
C TYR A 36 -19.40 14.60 -8.86
N ARG A 37 -18.72 15.19 -9.84
CA ARG A 37 -19.00 16.60 -10.24
C ARG A 37 -20.27 16.76 -11.07
N ASP A 38 -20.73 15.71 -11.73
CA ASP A 38 -21.94 15.73 -12.57
C ASP A 38 -23.23 15.82 -11.73
N SER A 39 -24.22 16.56 -12.21
CA SER A 39 -25.55 16.70 -11.58
C SER A 39 -26.38 15.42 -11.68
N GLN A 40 -26.19 14.62 -12.74
CA GLN A 40 -26.91 13.36 -12.98
C GLN A 40 -26.62 12.27 -11.93
N LYS A 41 -25.61 12.49 -11.07
CA LYS A 41 -25.29 11.58 -9.96
C LYS A 41 -26.51 11.32 -9.06
N TRP A 42 -27.36 12.33 -8.86
CA TRP A 42 -28.52 12.22 -7.98
C TRP A 42 -29.61 11.34 -8.59
N ASP A 43 -29.81 11.41 -9.90
CA ASP A 43 -30.77 10.56 -10.61
C ASP A 43 -30.37 9.09 -10.53
N VAL A 44 -29.07 8.80 -10.75
CA VAL A 44 -28.54 7.44 -10.63
C VAL A 44 -28.66 6.94 -9.19
N LEU A 45 -28.29 7.76 -8.20
CA LEU A 45 -28.39 7.38 -6.79
C LEU A 45 -29.84 7.11 -6.37
N TYR A 46 -30.78 7.93 -6.82
CA TYR A 46 -32.20 7.76 -6.57
C TYR A 46 -32.74 6.49 -7.23
N ARG A 47 -32.44 6.25 -8.52
CA ARG A 47 -32.88 5.04 -9.22
C ARG A 47 -32.32 3.79 -8.56
N VAL A 48 -31.03 3.73 -8.24
CA VAL A 48 -30.43 2.57 -7.54
C VAL A 48 -31.08 2.38 -6.18
N LEU A 49 -31.31 3.44 -5.41
CA LEU A 49 -31.97 3.36 -4.11
C LEU A 49 -33.40 2.82 -4.24
N TRP A 50 -34.19 3.40 -5.15
CA TRP A 50 -35.57 3.01 -5.37
C TRP A 50 -35.67 1.55 -5.81
N ARG A 51 -34.80 1.11 -6.72
CA ARG A 51 -34.75 -0.28 -7.21
C ARG A 51 -34.26 -1.26 -6.14
N LEU A 52 -33.35 -0.84 -5.26
CA LEU A 52 -32.93 -1.64 -4.10
C LEU A 52 -34.06 -1.88 -3.10
N VAL A 53 -34.95 -0.89 -2.93
CA VAL A 53 -36.08 -0.95 -1.99
C VAL A 53 -37.28 -1.68 -2.60
N ASN A 54 -37.58 -1.44 -3.89
CA ASN A 54 -38.84 -1.87 -4.51
C ASN A 54 -38.70 -3.03 -5.51
N GLU A 55 -37.51 -3.30 -6.06
CA GLU A 55 -37.33 -4.34 -7.08
C GLU A 55 -36.49 -5.51 -6.56
N LYS A 56 -35.19 -5.28 -6.32
CA LYS A 56 -34.21 -6.34 -6.07
C LYS A 56 -33.21 -5.91 -5.00
N ARG A 57 -33.26 -6.59 -3.85
CA ARG A 57 -32.34 -6.33 -2.72
C ARG A 57 -30.87 -6.61 -3.04
N GLU A 58 -30.62 -7.50 -3.99
CA GLU A 58 -29.29 -7.89 -4.45
C GLU A 58 -28.81 -7.13 -5.69
N LEU A 59 -29.49 -6.04 -6.10
CA LEU A 59 -29.16 -5.28 -7.31
C LEU A 59 -27.66 -4.95 -7.45
N LEU A 60 -26.96 -4.63 -6.34
CA LEU A 60 -25.53 -4.30 -6.35
C LEU A 60 -24.61 -5.46 -6.75
N SER A 61 -25.05 -6.72 -6.73
CA SER A 61 -24.25 -7.86 -7.18
C SER A 61 -24.21 -7.94 -8.72
N LEU A 62 -25.23 -7.40 -9.39
CA LEU A 62 -25.37 -7.38 -10.84
C LEU A 62 -24.54 -6.25 -11.45
N ARG A 63 -23.23 -6.49 -11.61
CA ARG A 63 -22.30 -5.50 -12.18
C ARG A 63 -22.58 -5.11 -13.63
N THR A 64 -23.41 -5.86 -14.35
CA THR A 64 -23.82 -5.56 -15.72
C THR A 64 -25.05 -4.64 -15.79
N ASP A 65 -25.73 -4.39 -14.67
CA ASP A 65 -26.85 -3.44 -14.64
C ASP A 65 -26.36 -2.02 -14.95
N PRO A 66 -27.05 -1.26 -15.82
CA PRO A 66 -26.59 0.07 -16.25
C PRO A 66 -26.43 1.07 -15.10
N ASP A 67 -27.37 1.11 -14.16
CA ASP A 67 -27.33 2.05 -13.03
C ASP A 67 -26.23 1.66 -12.03
N VAL A 68 -26.07 0.36 -11.76
CA VAL A 68 -25.00 -0.17 -10.89
C VAL A 68 -23.62 0.07 -11.51
N SER A 69 -23.48 -0.13 -12.82
CA SER A 69 -22.25 0.15 -13.57
C SER A 69 -21.88 1.62 -13.48
N ARG A 70 -22.85 2.52 -13.74
CA ARG A 70 -22.65 3.97 -13.65
C ARG A 70 -22.29 4.41 -12.23
N LEU A 71 -22.94 3.84 -11.22
CA LEU A 71 -22.62 4.09 -9.81
C LEU A 71 -21.18 3.72 -9.47
N HIS A 72 -20.72 2.55 -9.92
CA HIS A 72 -19.35 2.11 -9.71
C HIS A 72 -18.32 2.94 -10.47
N LEU A 73 -18.65 3.41 -11.67
CA LEU A 73 -17.79 4.32 -12.43
C LEU A 73 -17.59 5.65 -11.69
N MET A 74 -18.68 6.28 -11.25
CA MET A 74 -18.61 7.53 -10.48
C MET A 74 -17.80 7.36 -9.18
N GLU A 75 -18.01 6.27 -8.45
CA GLU A 75 -17.23 5.95 -7.25
C GLU A 75 -15.75 5.76 -7.56
N GLY A 76 -15.44 5.04 -8.65
CA GLY A 76 -14.08 4.77 -9.07
C GLY A 76 -13.31 6.03 -9.48
N GLU A 77 -13.96 6.98 -10.15
CA GLU A 77 -13.38 8.28 -10.52
C GLU A 77 -13.12 9.16 -9.29
N VAL A 78 -14.10 9.30 -8.40
CA VAL A 78 -13.94 10.00 -7.12
C VAL A 78 -12.80 9.39 -6.30
N ARG A 79 -12.72 8.07 -6.24
CA ARG A 79 -11.66 7.36 -5.51
C ARG A 79 -10.27 7.63 -6.10
N ARG A 80 -10.14 7.66 -7.43
CA ARG A 80 -8.88 8.02 -8.10
C ARG A 80 -8.49 9.46 -7.82
N ASP A 81 -9.43 10.39 -7.90
CA ASP A 81 -9.20 11.82 -7.62
C ASP A 81 -8.77 12.03 -6.16
N CYS A 82 -9.43 11.35 -5.20
CA CYS A 82 -9.02 11.34 -3.79
C CYS A 82 -7.57 10.84 -3.60
N HIS A 83 -7.15 9.86 -4.39
CA HIS A 83 -5.77 9.36 -4.35
C HIS A 83 -4.79 10.38 -4.96
N LYS A 84 -5.15 10.99 -6.10
CA LYS A 84 -4.35 12.05 -6.75
C LYS A 84 -4.13 13.22 -5.79
N MET A 85 -5.16 13.74 -5.14
CA MET A 85 -5.01 14.81 -4.14
C MET A 85 -4.02 14.43 -3.03
N LYS A 86 -4.14 13.24 -2.44
CA LYS A 86 -3.21 12.77 -1.39
C LYS A 86 -1.77 12.61 -1.88
N ALA A 87 -1.59 12.20 -3.14
CA ALA A 87 -0.29 11.92 -3.71
C ALA A 87 0.43 13.19 -4.20
N PHE A 88 -0.31 14.19 -4.69
CA PHE A 88 0.25 15.33 -5.42
C PHE A 88 0.14 16.68 -4.70
N VAL A 89 -0.70 16.83 -3.67
CA VAL A 89 -0.68 18.05 -2.84
C VAL A 89 0.68 18.20 -2.18
N ARG A 90 1.30 19.37 -2.37
CA ARG A 90 2.59 19.76 -1.78
C ARG A 90 2.42 21.10 -1.10
N PHE A 91 2.78 21.14 0.17
CA PHE A 91 2.75 22.35 0.97
C PHE A 91 4.03 23.15 0.79
N ARG A 92 3.90 24.45 0.61
CA ARG A 92 5.01 25.40 0.64
C ARG A 92 4.77 26.43 1.73
N ARG A 93 5.86 26.89 2.35
CA ARG A 93 5.82 27.86 3.43
C ARG A 93 5.67 29.27 2.84
N ASP A 94 4.78 30.08 3.42
CA ASP A 94 4.63 31.50 3.12
C ASP A 94 5.47 32.37 4.08
N ASP A 95 5.46 33.69 3.84
CA ASP A 95 6.21 34.68 4.63
C ASP A 95 5.76 34.78 6.10
N LEU A 96 4.57 34.24 6.41
CA LEU A 96 3.97 34.23 7.74
C LEU A 96 4.13 32.86 8.42
N ASP A 97 5.04 32.02 7.93
CA ASP A 97 5.34 30.66 8.43
C ASP A 97 4.15 29.68 8.35
N ASN A 98 3.15 29.97 7.51
CA ASN A 98 2.03 29.08 7.21
C ASN A 98 2.29 28.27 5.94
N TYR A 99 1.61 27.14 5.77
CA TYR A 99 1.85 26.22 4.68
C TYR A 99 0.69 26.21 3.67
N VAL A 100 0.91 26.69 2.46
CA VAL A 100 -0.12 26.80 1.43
C VAL A 100 0.12 25.79 0.30
N ALA A 101 -0.96 25.22 -0.22
CA ALA A 101 -0.94 24.34 -1.39
C ALA A 101 -2.10 24.67 -2.34
N TRP A 102 -1.82 24.79 -3.64
CA TRP A 102 -2.86 24.87 -4.67
C TRP A 102 -3.18 23.47 -5.23
N HIS A 103 -4.46 23.15 -5.41
CA HIS A 103 -4.90 21.91 -6.04
C HIS A 103 -6.21 22.07 -6.80
N GLU A 104 -6.32 21.44 -7.96
CA GLU A 104 -7.51 21.47 -8.81
C GLU A 104 -8.12 20.06 -8.94
N PRO A 105 -9.03 19.68 -8.03
CA PRO A 105 -9.63 18.36 -8.06
C PRO A 105 -10.68 18.24 -9.18
N SER A 106 -10.74 17.07 -9.82
CA SER A 106 -11.75 16.78 -10.85
C SER A 106 -13.16 16.68 -10.25
N HIS A 107 -13.26 16.35 -8.96
CA HIS A 107 -14.51 16.12 -8.23
C HIS A 107 -14.54 16.89 -6.89
N LEU A 108 -15.68 16.84 -6.19
CA LEU A 108 -15.92 17.60 -4.96
C LEU A 108 -15.31 16.91 -3.73
N ILE A 109 -14.01 16.59 -3.80
CA ILE A 109 -13.34 15.69 -2.84
C ILE A 109 -12.69 16.41 -1.65
N VAL A 110 -12.55 17.73 -1.69
CA VAL A 110 -11.74 18.48 -0.71
C VAL A 110 -12.18 18.17 0.72
N LYS A 111 -13.47 18.33 1.03
CA LYS A 111 -14.02 18.04 2.36
C LYS A 111 -13.78 16.60 2.80
N ALA A 112 -13.84 15.65 1.88
CA ALA A 112 -13.65 14.23 2.17
C ALA A 112 -12.17 13.87 2.41
N VAL A 113 -11.24 14.58 1.77
CA VAL A 113 -9.80 14.27 1.83
C VAL A 113 -9.07 15.11 2.88
N SER A 114 -9.44 16.37 3.12
CA SER A 114 -8.75 17.28 4.06
C SER A 114 -8.50 16.72 5.47
N PRO A 115 -9.38 15.88 6.08
CA PRO A 115 -9.06 15.22 7.35
C PRO A 115 -7.81 14.33 7.33
N PHE A 116 -7.41 13.80 6.17
CA PHE A 116 -6.15 13.07 6.01
C PHE A 116 -4.94 13.98 6.24
N PHE A 117 -4.97 15.18 5.66
CA PHE A 117 -3.90 16.17 5.82
C PHE A 117 -3.84 16.70 7.25
N ALA A 118 -5.00 16.98 7.88
CA ALA A 118 -5.05 17.43 9.27
C ALA A 118 -4.41 16.44 10.24
N ARG A 119 -4.66 15.14 10.05
CA ARG A 119 -4.03 14.09 10.88
C ARG A 119 -2.55 13.89 10.59
N ARG A 120 -2.10 14.05 9.34
CA ARG A 120 -0.71 13.78 8.93
C ARG A 120 0.21 14.97 9.17
N PHE A 121 -0.33 16.19 9.08
CA PHE A 121 0.35 17.46 9.19
C PHE A 121 -0.31 18.29 10.28
N ASN A 122 -0.41 17.73 11.48
CA ASN A 122 -1.12 18.34 12.61
C ASN A 122 -0.30 19.43 13.31
N THR A 123 1.03 19.43 13.18
CA THR A 123 1.96 20.35 13.85
C THR A 123 2.22 21.66 13.11
N MET A 124 1.54 21.90 11.97
CA MET A 124 1.74 23.10 11.17
C MET A 124 0.40 23.69 10.74
N ASN A 125 0.32 25.00 10.61
CA ASN A 125 -0.84 25.68 10.02
C ASN A 125 -0.78 25.51 8.51
N TRP A 126 -1.86 25.06 7.88
CA TRP A 126 -1.87 24.89 6.44
C TRP A 126 -3.20 25.23 5.78
N ALA A 127 -3.12 25.60 4.51
CA ALA A 127 -4.26 25.86 3.63
C ALA A 127 -4.13 25.07 2.32
N ILE A 128 -5.20 24.39 1.91
CA ILE A 128 -5.33 23.81 0.58
C ILE A 128 -6.35 24.65 -0.18
N LEU A 129 -5.84 25.39 -1.15
CA LEU A 129 -6.62 26.28 -1.99
C LEU A 129 -7.09 25.52 -3.24
N THR A 130 -8.39 25.56 -3.51
CA THR A 130 -8.98 24.95 -4.70
C THR A 130 -10.09 25.84 -5.28
N PRO A 131 -10.48 25.64 -6.56
CA PRO A 131 -11.52 26.46 -7.20
C PRO A 131 -12.92 26.38 -6.57
N ASP A 132 -13.28 25.26 -5.92
CA ASP A 132 -14.65 25.06 -5.40
C ASP A 132 -14.76 25.19 -3.88
N CYS A 133 -13.74 24.73 -3.15
CA CYS A 133 -13.75 24.73 -1.69
C CYS A 133 -12.31 24.70 -1.16
N CYS A 134 -11.95 25.67 -0.35
CA CYS A 134 -10.65 25.68 0.32
C CYS A 134 -10.75 25.00 1.69
N ALA A 135 -9.66 24.38 2.14
CA ALA A 135 -9.55 23.77 3.46
C ALA A 135 -8.41 24.42 4.25
N TYR A 136 -8.67 24.72 5.53
CA TYR A 136 -7.75 25.44 6.41
C TYR A 136 -7.59 24.68 7.72
N TRP A 137 -6.37 24.57 8.18
CA TRP A 137 -6.01 23.91 9.43
C TRP A 137 -5.12 24.80 10.27
N ASN A 138 -5.51 25.04 11.52
CA ASN A 138 -4.82 25.90 12.48
C ASN A 138 -4.28 25.11 13.68
N GLN A 139 -3.97 23.82 13.49
CA GLN A 139 -3.51 22.87 14.52
C GLN A 139 -4.57 22.39 15.52
N ASP A 140 -5.74 23.02 15.55
CA ASP A 140 -6.85 22.64 16.42
C ASP A 140 -8.09 22.21 15.61
N GLU A 141 -8.49 23.04 14.64
CA GLU A 141 -9.72 22.88 13.89
C GLU A 141 -9.48 22.85 12.37
N LEU A 142 -10.22 21.97 11.69
CA LEU A 142 -10.29 21.93 10.23
C LEU A 142 -11.51 22.73 9.76
N ARG A 143 -11.26 23.87 9.11
CA ARG A 143 -12.28 24.76 8.56
C ARG A 143 -12.34 24.66 7.04
N PHE A 144 -13.51 24.97 6.48
CA PHE A 144 -13.73 25.01 5.04
C PHE A 144 -14.25 26.37 4.62
N GLY A 145 -13.67 26.92 3.56
CA GLY A 145 -14.08 28.20 2.98
C GLY A 145 -14.53 28.06 1.53
N PRO A 146 -14.95 29.18 0.91
CA PRO A 146 -15.25 29.23 -0.51
C PRO A 146 -14.02 28.86 -1.34
N GLY A 147 -14.25 28.42 -2.57
CA GLY A 147 -13.18 28.25 -3.53
C GLY A 147 -12.52 29.59 -3.89
N LEU A 148 -11.23 29.54 -4.19
CA LEU A 148 -10.44 30.71 -4.60
C LEU A 148 -9.94 30.51 -6.03
N SER A 149 -9.63 31.60 -6.72
CA SER A 149 -8.92 31.54 -8.00
C SER A 149 -7.41 31.41 -7.78
N ARG A 150 -6.69 30.87 -8.78
CA ARG A 150 -5.25 30.64 -8.70
C ARG A 150 -4.44 31.90 -8.39
N ALA A 151 -4.93 33.08 -8.76
CA ALA A 151 -4.29 34.36 -8.50
C ALA A 151 -4.09 34.69 -7.00
N HIS A 152 -4.69 33.92 -6.10
CA HIS A 152 -4.53 34.05 -4.65
C HIS A 152 -3.46 33.11 -4.07
N ALA A 153 -2.77 32.33 -4.89
CA ALA A 153 -1.64 31.49 -4.47
C ALA A 153 -0.30 32.21 -4.72
N PRO A 154 0.73 32.05 -3.86
CA PRO A 154 2.04 32.69 -4.02
C PRO A 154 2.72 32.37 -5.37
N ASP A 155 3.48 33.32 -5.92
CA ASP A 155 4.23 33.12 -7.16
C ASP A 155 5.37 32.09 -7.01
N PHE A 156 5.61 31.33 -8.07
CA PHE A 156 6.29 30.02 -8.02
C PHE A 156 7.81 30.06 -8.35
N ASP A 157 8.41 31.24 -8.54
CA ASP A 157 9.67 31.40 -9.31
C ASP A 157 11.00 31.15 -8.57
N GLU A 158 11.12 31.25 -7.25
CA GLU A 158 12.46 31.37 -6.62
C GLU A 158 13.27 30.07 -6.40
N LEU A 159 12.83 28.89 -6.84
CA LEU A 159 13.54 27.62 -6.59
C LEU A 159 13.57 26.66 -7.80
N GLU A 160 13.70 27.21 -9.00
CA GLU A 160 13.73 26.42 -10.24
C GLU A 160 14.94 25.48 -10.35
N GLU A 161 16.15 25.91 -9.95
CA GLU A 161 17.39 25.15 -10.16
C GLU A 161 17.53 23.89 -9.27
N LEU A 162 17.03 23.94 -8.03
CA LEU A 162 17.10 22.78 -7.11
C LEU A 162 16.17 21.63 -7.55
N TRP A 163 15.09 21.97 -8.26
CA TRP A 163 14.09 21.02 -8.76
C TRP A 163 14.53 20.33 -10.05
N LYS A 164 15.26 21.02 -10.94
CA LYS A 164 15.85 20.42 -12.15
C LYS A 164 16.80 19.28 -11.80
N THR A 165 17.61 19.47 -10.76
CA THR A 165 18.54 18.44 -10.25
C THR A 165 17.81 17.26 -9.62
N TYR A 166 16.69 17.47 -8.93
CA TYR A 166 15.90 16.40 -8.32
C TYR A 166 15.16 15.56 -9.37
N TYR A 167 14.54 16.18 -10.38
CA TYR A 167 13.77 15.45 -11.39
C TYR A 167 14.66 14.75 -12.43
N ALA A 168 15.80 15.33 -12.81
CA ALA A 168 16.79 14.69 -13.68
C ALA A 168 17.35 13.39 -13.09
N ASN A 169 17.43 13.28 -11.75
CA ASN A 169 17.93 12.10 -11.05
C ASN A 169 16.88 10.99 -10.83
N ILE A 170 15.59 11.26 -11.06
CA ILE A 170 14.48 10.31 -10.81
C ILE A 170 13.81 9.87 -12.12
N PHE A 171 14.07 10.56 -13.24
CA PHE A 171 13.53 10.23 -14.57
C PHE A 171 14.16 8.95 -15.14
N ASN A 172 13.35 7.89 -15.31
CA ASN A 172 13.78 6.63 -15.90
C ASN A 172 13.34 6.54 -17.39
N PRO A 173 14.27 6.75 -18.35
CA PRO A 173 13.94 6.83 -19.78
C PRO A 173 13.44 5.50 -20.37
N ALA A 174 13.71 4.35 -19.75
CA ALA A 174 13.29 3.03 -20.23
C ALA A 174 11.82 2.67 -19.93
N ARG A 175 11.11 3.48 -19.12
CA ARG A 175 9.71 3.23 -18.72
C ARG A 175 8.69 4.19 -19.32
N VAL A 176 9.08 4.99 -20.31
CA VAL A 176 8.21 6.01 -20.88
C VAL A 176 7.20 5.38 -21.84
N LYS A 177 6.03 5.00 -21.31
CA LYS A 177 4.82 4.82 -22.14
C LYS A 177 4.24 6.19 -22.43
N ILE A 178 4.75 6.86 -23.47
CA ILE A 178 4.36 8.23 -23.86
C ILE A 178 2.83 8.36 -23.96
N SER A 179 2.16 7.35 -24.52
CA SER A 179 0.69 7.30 -24.63
C SER A 179 -0.02 7.24 -23.27
N ALA A 180 0.52 6.51 -22.28
CA ALA A 180 -0.04 6.41 -20.93
C ALA A 180 0.25 7.69 -20.10
N MET A 181 1.41 8.31 -20.32
CA MET A 181 1.79 9.58 -19.68
C MET A 181 0.89 10.73 -20.18
N VAL A 182 0.63 10.81 -21.49
CA VAL A 182 -0.27 11.80 -22.10
C VAL A 182 -1.74 11.54 -21.72
N SER A 183 -2.14 10.28 -21.55
CA SER A 183 -3.49 9.88 -21.12
C SER A 183 -3.76 10.19 -19.63
N GLU A 184 -2.77 10.03 -18.75
CA GLU A 184 -2.90 10.31 -17.31
C GLU A 184 -2.60 11.77 -16.92
N MET A 185 -1.99 12.56 -17.82
CA MET A 185 -1.70 13.99 -17.63
C MET A 185 -2.46 14.87 -18.63
N PRO A 186 -3.70 15.28 -18.32
CA PRO A 186 -4.42 16.28 -19.11
C PRO A 186 -3.58 17.56 -19.28
N LYS A 187 -3.43 18.05 -20.52
CA LYS A 187 -2.64 19.24 -20.89
C LYS A 187 -2.92 20.47 -20.02
N LYS A 188 -4.13 20.57 -19.47
CA LYS A 188 -4.53 21.65 -18.56
C LYS A 188 -3.69 21.74 -17.28
N TYR A 189 -2.99 20.70 -16.83
CA TYR A 189 -2.17 20.77 -15.60
C TYR A 189 -0.70 21.17 -15.85
N TRP A 190 -0.28 21.34 -17.09
CA TRP A 190 1.15 21.48 -17.44
C TRP A 190 1.74 22.80 -16.94
N HIS A 191 0.96 23.88 -16.93
CA HIS A 191 1.32 25.19 -16.38
C HIS A 191 1.48 25.25 -14.84
N THR A 192 1.36 24.12 -14.14
CA THR A 192 1.70 23.98 -12.70
C THR A 192 2.99 23.18 -12.45
N MET A 193 3.67 22.74 -13.50
CA MET A 193 4.77 21.77 -13.43
C MET A 193 6.02 22.29 -14.18
N PRO A 194 7.06 22.77 -13.47
CA PRO A 194 8.32 23.23 -14.08
C PRO A 194 9.06 22.10 -14.84
N GLU A 195 8.73 20.84 -14.58
CA GLU A 195 9.28 19.68 -15.27
C GLU A 195 8.93 19.65 -16.77
N THR A 196 7.82 20.29 -17.18
CA THR A 196 7.36 20.27 -18.58
C THR A 196 8.25 21.05 -19.54
N ALA A 197 9.06 21.99 -19.05
CA ALA A 197 10.05 22.71 -19.85
C ALA A 197 11.19 21.80 -20.33
N ILE A 198 11.53 20.78 -19.55
CA ILE A 198 12.66 19.86 -19.80
C ILE A 198 12.17 18.56 -20.44
N ILE A 199 10.86 18.28 -20.46
CA ILE A 199 10.31 17.06 -21.08
C ILE A 199 10.64 16.99 -22.57
N GLN A 200 10.64 18.10 -23.32
CA GLN A 200 11.01 18.06 -24.74
C GLN A 200 12.51 17.77 -24.95
N GLU A 201 13.40 18.38 -24.16
CA GLU A 201 14.83 18.07 -24.18
C GLU A 201 15.12 16.64 -23.71
N LEU A 202 14.48 16.17 -22.63
CA LEU A 202 14.61 14.80 -22.14
C LEU A 202 14.09 13.77 -23.12
N LEU A 203 13.04 14.08 -23.90
CA LEU A 203 12.53 13.21 -24.97
C LEU A 203 13.44 13.23 -26.20
N MET A 204 14.07 14.37 -26.53
CA MET A 204 15.04 14.47 -27.62
C MET A 204 16.38 13.82 -27.26
N GLU A 205 16.80 13.88 -26.00
CA GLU A 205 17.99 13.21 -25.48
C GLU A 205 17.74 11.73 -25.13
N ALA A 206 16.48 11.30 -25.00
CA ALA A 206 16.15 9.93 -24.60
C ALA A 206 16.75 8.86 -25.51
N PRO A 207 16.76 8.97 -26.86
CA PRO A 207 17.39 7.99 -27.73
C PRO A 207 18.91 7.90 -27.50
N GLN A 208 19.60 9.05 -27.40
CA GLN A 208 21.05 9.11 -27.16
C GLN A 208 21.44 8.72 -25.73
N ARG A 209 20.56 8.96 -24.74
CA ARG A 209 20.72 8.48 -23.36
C ARG A 209 20.41 6.99 -23.24
N VAL A 210 19.53 6.43 -24.07
CA VAL A 210 19.28 4.99 -24.19
C VAL A 210 20.46 4.32 -24.88
N GLU A 211 20.99 4.88 -25.98
CA GLU A 211 22.24 4.42 -26.59
C GLU A 211 23.41 4.53 -25.62
N ARG A 212 23.59 5.66 -24.92
CA ARG A 212 24.57 5.77 -23.83
C ARG A 212 24.27 4.84 -22.66
N MET A 213 23.03 4.47 -22.34
CA MET A 213 22.71 3.45 -21.32
C MET A 213 22.92 2.02 -21.81
N LEU A 214 22.89 1.77 -23.12
CA LEU A 214 23.22 0.50 -23.75
C LEU A 214 24.74 0.34 -23.93
N GLU A 215 25.46 1.45 -24.13
CA GLU A 215 26.92 1.52 -24.27
C GLU A 215 27.64 1.72 -22.93
N THR A 216 27.00 2.37 -21.95
CA THR A 216 27.46 2.42 -20.56
C THR A 216 27.04 1.10 -19.93
N PRO A 217 27.96 0.22 -19.50
CA PRO A 217 27.59 -1.00 -18.81
C PRO A 217 26.70 -0.63 -17.62
N THR A 218 25.45 -1.10 -17.64
CA THR A 218 24.58 -1.05 -16.47
C THR A 218 25.38 -1.62 -15.32
N GLN A 219 25.67 -0.79 -14.31
CA GLN A 219 26.15 -1.32 -13.06
C GLN A 219 25.00 -2.07 -12.38
N ASP A 220 24.75 -3.30 -12.83
CA ASP A 220 23.90 -4.35 -12.24
C ASP A 220 24.45 -4.86 -10.89
N LEU A 221 25.09 -3.97 -10.13
CA LEU A 221 26.04 -4.35 -9.08
C LEU A 221 25.47 -4.87 -7.74
N PRO A 222 24.16 -4.87 -7.41
CA PRO A 222 23.70 -5.52 -6.18
C PRO A 222 23.08 -6.92 -6.36
N VAL A 223 22.29 -7.16 -7.42
CA VAL A 223 21.63 -8.48 -7.65
C VAL A 223 22.59 -9.48 -8.30
N HIS A 224 23.43 -9.02 -9.23
CA HIS A 224 24.47 -9.86 -9.83
C HIS A 224 25.44 -10.38 -8.77
N LEU A 225 25.89 -9.51 -7.85
CA LEU A 225 26.79 -9.88 -6.76
C LEU A 225 26.21 -10.97 -5.84
N VAL A 226 24.93 -10.86 -5.50
CA VAL A 226 24.23 -11.92 -4.75
C VAL A 226 24.15 -13.20 -5.57
N ARG A 227 23.79 -13.12 -6.86
CA ARG A 227 23.68 -14.31 -7.73
C ARG A 227 25.02 -14.99 -8.00
N GLU A 228 26.10 -14.25 -8.21
CA GLU A 228 27.47 -14.80 -8.30
C GLU A 228 27.86 -15.53 -7.02
N THR A 229 27.53 -14.92 -5.88
CA THR A 229 27.76 -15.53 -4.57
C THR A 229 26.96 -16.84 -4.41
N LEU A 230 25.78 -16.95 -5.00
CA LEU A 230 24.97 -18.19 -4.99
C LEU A 230 25.56 -19.31 -5.86
N ASN A 231 26.24 -18.96 -6.96
CA ASN A 231 26.77 -19.94 -7.93
C ASN A 231 27.94 -20.80 -7.40
N GLN A 232 28.47 -20.49 -6.22
CA GLN A 232 29.61 -21.21 -5.62
C GLN A 232 29.23 -22.58 -5.03
N GLY A 233 27.98 -23.02 -5.15
CA GLY A 233 27.50 -24.33 -4.69
C GLY A 233 27.55 -24.49 -3.16
N GLY A 234 27.39 -25.73 -2.68
CA GLY A 234 27.43 -26.10 -1.26
C GLY A 234 26.07 -26.14 -0.55
N GLY A 235 26.06 -26.69 0.66
CA GLY A 235 24.86 -26.83 1.50
C GLY A 235 24.47 -25.54 2.24
N LEU A 236 23.49 -25.64 3.14
CA LEU A 236 22.94 -24.49 3.87
C LEU A 236 23.98 -23.74 4.71
N ALA A 237 24.93 -24.45 5.31
CA ALA A 237 26.01 -23.84 6.08
C ALA A 237 26.85 -22.87 5.21
N ALA A 238 27.24 -23.31 4.02
CA ALA A 238 28.00 -22.48 3.08
C ALA A 238 27.16 -21.30 2.57
N LEU A 239 25.86 -21.52 2.34
CA LEU A 239 24.93 -20.45 1.96
C LEU A 239 24.80 -19.39 3.07
N SER A 240 24.71 -19.82 4.33
CA SER A 240 24.64 -18.94 5.50
C SER A 240 25.92 -18.12 5.68
N GLU A 241 27.10 -18.75 5.52
CA GLU A 241 28.38 -18.06 5.58
C GLU A 241 28.47 -16.95 4.54
N ARG A 242 28.07 -17.24 3.30
CA ARG A 242 28.02 -16.25 2.23
C ARG A 242 27.00 -15.13 2.49
N ALA A 243 25.84 -15.45 3.06
CA ALA A 243 24.85 -14.45 3.44
C ALA A 243 25.37 -13.51 4.54
N SER A 244 26.25 -13.98 5.43
CA SER A 244 26.84 -13.18 6.51
C SER A 244 27.74 -12.04 6.01
N SER A 245 28.37 -12.21 4.85
CA SER A 245 29.22 -11.22 4.20
C SER A 245 28.49 -10.41 3.12
N CYS A 246 27.20 -10.63 2.92
CA CYS A 246 26.40 -9.98 1.88
C CYS A 246 26.44 -8.45 2.01
N ARG A 247 26.68 -7.77 0.88
CA ARG A 247 26.66 -6.31 0.72
C ARG A 247 25.68 -5.85 -0.37
N GLY A 248 24.72 -6.71 -0.73
CA GLY A 248 23.79 -6.44 -1.83
C GLY A 248 22.83 -5.26 -1.60
N CYS A 249 22.64 -4.79 -0.37
CA CYS A 249 21.81 -3.60 -0.12
C CYS A 249 22.29 -2.79 1.08
N ASP A 250 21.76 -1.58 1.23
CA ASP A 250 22.06 -0.62 2.30
C ASP A 250 21.81 -1.15 3.72
N LEU A 251 20.96 -2.17 3.87
CA LEU A 251 20.62 -2.73 5.18
C LEU A 251 21.81 -3.38 5.90
N CYS A 252 22.81 -3.90 5.18
CA CYS A 252 23.99 -4.51 5.79
C CYS A 252 24.86 -3.49 6.56
N GLN A 253 24.65 -2.19 6.33
CA GLN A 253 25.40 -1.11 7.00
C GLN A 253 24.78 -0.71 8.34
N SER A 254 23.47 -0.95 8.52
CA SER A 254 22.70 -0.46 9.68
C SER A 254 22.17 -1.57 10.60
N ALA A 255 22.04 -2.79 10.09
CA ALA A 255 21.77 -3.98 10.89
C ALA A 255 22.99 -4.37 11.73
N THR A 256 22.77 -5.09 12.83
CA THR A 256 23.88 -5.60 13.66
C THR A 256 24.59 -6.76 12.95
N GLN A 257 23.81 -7.64 12.31
CA GLN A 257 24.31 -8.82 11.61
C GLN A 257 23.24 -9.37 10.65
N THR A 258 23.65 -10.26 9.76
CA THR A 258 22.72 -11.07 8.98
C THR A 258 21.97 -12.03 9.90
N VAL A 259 20.65 -12.11 9.76
CA VAL A 259 19.82 -13.15 10.36
C VAL A 259 19.40 -14.09 9.23
N PHE A 260 20.15 -15.18 9.08
CA PHE A 260 19.84 -16.25 8.14
C PHE A 260 18.66 -17.09 8.64
N GLY A 261 18.23 -18.09 7.86
CA GLY A 261 17.25 -19.04 8.35
C GLY A 261 17.82 -20.00 9.40
N ALA A 262 16.93 -20.64 10.16
CA ALA A 262 17.30 -21.60 11.19
C ALA A 262 16.28 -22.74 11.28
N GLY A 263 16.80 -23.97 11.37
CA GLY A 263 16.04 -25.22 11.47
C GLY A 263 16.87 -26.40 10.95
N PRO A 264 16.34 -27.63 10.98
CA PRO A 264 17.00 -28.80 10.40
C PRO A 264 17.07 -28.69 8.87
N GLU A 265 18.07 -29.32 8.25
CA GLU A 265 18.18 -29.35 6.77
C GLU A 265 17.12 -30.26 6.14
N ALA A 266 16.81 -31.40 6.78
CA ALA A 266 15.79 -32.36 6.34
C ALA A 266 14.39 -31.95 6.83
N VAL A 267 13.93 -30.77 6.44
CA VAL A 267 12.67 -30.19 6.91
C VAL A 267 11.50 -30.45 5.94
N GLN A 268 10.29 -30.64 6.49
CA GLN A 268 9.08 -30.74 5.67
C GLN A 268 8.34 -29.39 5.52
N ILE A 269 8.49 -28.49 6.51
CA ILE A 269 7.76 -27.23 6.58
C ILE A 269 8.74 -26.06 6.77
N VAL A 270 8.63 -25.06 5.89
CA VAL A 270 9.37 -23.79 5.98
C VAL A 270 8.40 -22.63 6.23
N PHE A 271 8.71 -21.80 7.22
CA PHE A 271 8.00 -20.55 7.50
C PHE A 271 8.82 -19.35 7.03
N VAL A 272 8.23 -18.50 6.19
CA VAL A 272 8.90 -17.33 5.62
C VAL A 272 8.23 -16.04 6.09
N GLY A 273 8.95 -15.21 6.84
CA GLY A 273 8.53 -13.87 7.25
C GLY A 273 9.05 -12.74 6.37
N GLU A 274 8.85 -11.51 6.84
CA GLU A 274 9.28 -10.30 6.13
C GLU A 274 10.78 -10.04 6.26
N GLN A 275 11.22 -9.75 7.50
CA GLN A 275 12.57 -9.35 7.85
C GLN A 275 12.79 -9.61 9.35
N PRO A 276 14.04 -9.55 9.84
CA PRO A 276 14.34 -9.70 11.26
C PRO A 276 13.83 -8.50 12.06
N GLY A 277 13.47 -8.72 13.33
CA GLY A 277 13.18 -7.65 14.28
C GLY A 277 14.39 -7.29 15.15
N ASP A 278 14.16 -6.45 16.16
CA ASP A 278 15.22 -5.96 17.06
C ASP A 278 15.89 -7.08 17.87
N HIS A 279 15.10 -8.09 18.29
CA HIS A 279 15.62 -9.24 19.05
C HIS A 279 16.39 -10.19 18.13
N GLU A 280 15.82 -10.49 16.96
CA GLU A 280 16.42 -11.35 15.95
C GLU A 280 17.77 -10.80 15.48
N ASP A 281 17.83 -9.51 15.18
CA ASP A 281 19.06 -8.83 14.74
C ASP A 281 20.17 -8.86 15.79
N ARG A 282 19.84 -8.79 17.09
CA ARG A 282 20.86 -8.93 18.15
C ARG A 282 21.29 -10.38 18.38
N GLN A 283 20.39 -11.34 18.17
CA GLN A 283 20.62 -12.75 18.49
C GLN A 283 21.08 -13.59 17.28
N GLY A 284 21.01 -13.06 16.06
CA GLY A 284 21.37 -13.79 14.85
C GLY A 284 20.41 -14.92 14.48
N ARG A 285 19.23 -15.00 15.12
CA ARG A 285 18.25 -16.10 14.94
C ARG A 285 16.87 -15.56 14.56
N PRO A 286 16.17 -16.16 13.59
CA PRO A 286 14.86 -15.71 13.15
C PRO A 286 13.76 -16.11 14.16
N PHE A 287 12.73 -15.27 14.29
CA PHE A 287 11.54 -15.51 15.13
C PHE A 287 11.85 -15.86 16.60
N VAL A 288 12.71 -15.06 17.24
CA VAL A 288 13.03 -15.18 18.68
C VAL A 288 12.34 -14.09 19.54
N GLY A 289 11.89 -13.00 18.91
CA GLY A 289 11.16 -11.92 19.55
C GLY A 289 9.68 -12.27 19.82
N PRO A 290 8.87 -11.30 20.27
CA PRO A 290 7.48 -11.53 20.69
C PRO A 290 6.60 -12.21 19.62
N ALA A 291 6.76 -11.83 18.35
CA ALA A 291 6.03 -12.43 17.24
C ALA A 291 6.42 -13.90 17.03
N GLY A 292 7.72 -14.21 17.13
CA GLY A 292 8.22 -15.58 17.05
C GLY A 292 7.79 -16.45 18.23
N GLN A 293 7.75 -15.89 19.44
CA GLN A 293 7.21 -16.58 20.61
C GLN A 293 5.72 -16.91 20.43
N LEU A 294 4.92 -16.02 19.86
CA LEU A 294 3.52 -16.32 19.52
C LEU A 294 3.43 -17.45 18.51
N LEU A 295 4.22 -17.40 17.42
CA LEU A 295 4.27 -18.46 16.42
C LEU A 295 4.61 -19.81 17.07
N ARG A 296 5.67 -19.87 17.87
CA ARG A 296 6.09 -21.08 18.59
C ARG A 296 4.99 -21.60 19.52
N ARG A 297 4.27 -20.74 20.24
CA ARG A 297 3.13 -21.17 21.06
C ARG A 297 2.00 -21.77 20.21
N CYS A 298 1.70 -21.19 19.06
CA CYS A 298 0.69 -21.73 18.15
C CYS A 298 1.11 -23.09 17.57
N LEU A 299 2.40 -23.26 17.23
CA LEU A 299 2.94 -24.55 16.77
C LEU A 299 2.83 -25.63 17.85
N HIS A 300 3.23 -25.34 19.09
CA HIS A 300 3.04 -26.28 20.21
C HIS A 300 1.57 -26.64 20.42
N ARG A 301 0.65 -25.68 20.28
CA ARG A 301 -0.79 -25.91 20.44
C ARG A 301 -1.36 -26.90 19.42
N ILE A 302 -0.76 -26.99 18.24
CA ILE A 302 -1.12 -27.97 17.20
C ILE A 302 -0.23 -29.21 17.23
N ASN A 303 0.55 -29.41 18.30
CA ASN A 303 1.51 -30.51 18.47
C ASN A 303 2.63 -30.55 17.42
N LEU A 304 2.95 -29.42 16.80
CA LEU A 304 4.10 -29.29 15.91
C LEU A 304 5.31 -28.77 16.69
N ASN A 305 6.38 -29.56 16.74
CA ASN A 305 7.62 -29.16 17.40
C ASN A 305 8.29 -28.00 16.64
N PRO A 306 8.51 -26.80 17.23
CA PRO A 306 9.15 -25.71 16.52
C PRO A 306 10.62 -25.99 16.11
N GLU A 307 11.28 -26.97 16.71
CA GLU A 307 12.64 -27.35 16.31
C GLU A 307 12.65 -28.33 15.13
N SER A 308 11.49 -28.84 14.69
CA SER A 308 11.36 -29.69 13.49
C SER A 308 10.96 -28.91 12.23
N VAL A 309 10.92 -27.58 12.31
CA VAL A 309 10.57 -26.69 11.18
C VAL A 309 11.69 -25.69 10.94
N TYR A 310 11.70 -25.07 9.76
CA TYR A 310 12.72 -24.10 9.38
C TYR A 310 12.08 -22.72 9.28
N PHE A 311 12.66 -21.74 9.97
CA PHE A 311 12.19 -20.37 9.95
C PHE A 311 13.17 -19.49 9.20
N THR A 312 12.66 -18.62 8.32
CA THR A 312 13.49 -17.65 7.60
C THR A 312 12.69 -16.41 7.25
N ASN A 313 13.34 -15.41 6.65
CA ASN A 313 12.70 -14.18 6.18
C ASN A 313 13.10 -13.89 4.74
N VAL A 314 12.27 -13.14 4.00
CA VAL A 314 12.64 -12.67 2.66
C VAL A 314 13.87 -11.78 2.70
N VAL A 315 13.93 -10.86 3.66
CA VAL A 315 15.07 -9.97 3.88
C VAL A 315 15.88 -10.49 5.08
N LYS A 316 17.21 -10.53 4.96
CA LYS A 316 18.11 -11.08 5.99
C LYS A 316 18.69 -10.06 6.97
N HIS A 317 18.47 -8.77 6.74
CA HIS A 317 18.99 -7.68 7.59
C HIS A 317 17.82 -6.86 8.16
N PHE A 318 17.93 -6.42 9.41
CA PHE A 318 16.89 -5.65 10.06
C PHE A 318 16.86 -4.21 9.56
N ARG A 319 15.75 -3.80 8.94
CA ARG A 319 15.50 -2.39 8.62
C ARG A 319 14.82 -1.68 9.79
N TRP A 320 15.48 -0.64 10.30
CA TRP A 320 14.98 0.15 11.40
C TRP A 320 15.38 1.62 11.29
N GLU A 321 14.69 2.47 12.04
CA GLU A 321 15.07 3.87 12.27
C GLU A 321 15.16 4.14 13.78
N PRO A 322 16.05 5.05 14.21
CA PRO A 322 16.08 5.51 15.60
C PRO A 322 14.73 6.09 16.03
N SER A 323 14.39 5.95 17.32
CA SER A 323 13.18 6.57 17.86
C SER A 323 13.25 8.10 17.76
N PRO A 324 12.21 8.79 17.23
CA PRO A 324 12.17 10.25 17.15
C PRO A 324 12.32 10.94 18.51
N SER A 325 12.00 10.24 19.60
CA SER A 325 12.11 10.71 20.97
C SER A 325 13.52 10.62 21.57
N GLY A 326 14.56 10.36 20.78
CA GLY A 326 15.97 10.43 21.23
C GLY A 326 16.46 9.23 22.05
N GLY A 327 15.75 8.10 22.04
CA GLY A 327 16.12 6.89 22.80
C GLY A 327 16.84 5.82 21.97
N LYS A 328 17.50 4.86 22.67
CA LYS A 328 18.16 3.66 22.06
C LYS A 328 17.20 2.66 21.40
N ARG A 329 15.91 3.00 21.29
CA ARG A 329 14.88 2.12 20.75
C ARG A 329 14.93 2.13 19.23
N ARG A 330 15.07 0.94 18.64
CA ARG A 330 15.06 0.73 17.19
C ARG A 330 13.63 0.49 16.71
N LEU A 331 13.11 1.38 15.88
CA LEU A 331 11.76 1.27 15.34
C LEU A 331 11.79 0.50 14.02
N HIS A 332 11.15 -0.66 13.99
CA HIS A 332 11.03 -1.48 12.80
C HIS A 332 10.39 -0.69 11.63
N LYS A 333 11.02 -0.72 10.45
CA LYS A 333 10.49 -0.18 9.20
C LYS A 333 10.39 -1.28 8.17
N ARG A 334 9.29 -1.30 7.41
CA ARG A 334 9.08 -2.30 6.35
C ARG A 334 10.18 -2.18 5.31
N ALA A 335 10.75 -3.28 4.83
CA ALA A 335 11.73 -3.27 3.74
C ALA A 335 11.17 -2.60 2.46
N THR A 336 12.03 -1.92 1.69
CA THR A 336 11.65 -1.41 0.36
C THR A 336 11.58 -2.55 -0.65
N TRP A 337 10.86 -2.33 -1.75
CA TRP A 337 10.84 -3.28 -2.87
C TRP A 337 12.22 -3.61 -3.42
N ARG A 338 13.11 -2.61 -3.54
CA ARG A 338 14.49 -2.82 -3.97
C ARG A 338 15.25 -3.75 -3.02
N GLN A 339 15.13 -3.52 -1.71
CA GLN A 339 15.77 -4.37 -0.68
C GLN A 339 15.22 -5.81 -0.73
N ILE A 340 13.90 -5.96 -0.91
CA ILE A 340 13.26 -7.26 -1.06
C ILE A 340 13.81 -7.97 -2.30
N GLU A 341 13.81 -7.33 -3.48
CA GLU A 341 14.29 -7.93 -4.73
C GLU A 341 15.77 -8.33 -4.66
N THR A 342 16.61 -7.52 -4.00
CA THR A 342 18.03 -7.86 -3.80
C THR A 342 18.20 -9.04 -2.84
N CYS A 343 17.37 -9.17 -1.80
CA CYS A 343 17.52 -10.21 -0.80
C CYS A 343 16.79 -11.52 -1.14
N ARG A 344 15.76 -11.45 -2.00
CA ARG A 344 14.94 -12.60 -2.43
C ARG A 344 15.75 -13.82 -2.88
N PRO A 345 16.86 -13.69 -3.64
CA PRO A 345 17.65 -14.85 -4.06
C PRO A 345 18.17 -15.71 -2.90
N TRP A 346 18.39 -15.14 -1.71
CA TRP A 346 18.82 -15.93 -0.54
C TRP A 346 17.74 -16.89 -0.06
N VAL A 347 16.48 -16.44 0.03
CA VAL A 347 15.37 -17.31 0.45
C VAL A 347 15.00 -18.30 -0.64
N GLU A 348 15.09 -17.92 -1.93
CA GLU A 348 14.93 -18.85 -3.04
C GLU A 348 15.98 -19.97 -2.97
N ALA A 349 17.25 -19.64 -2.71
CA ALA A 349 18.32 -20.62 -2.55
C ALA A 349 18.14 -21.52 -1.32
N GLU A 350 17.68 -20.97 -0.18
CA GLU A 350 17.32 -21.79 0.99
C GLU A 350 16.23 -22.81 0.63
N LEU A 351 15.16 -22.39 -0.05
CA LEU A 351 14.06 -23.28 -0.44
C LEU A 351 14.51 -24.34 -1.45
N GLN A 352 15.38 -24.00 -2.39
CA GLN A 352 15.95 -24.94 -3.35
C GLN A 352 16.82 -26.03 -2.69
N LEU A 353 17.56 -25.67 -1.63
CA LEU A 353 18.36 -26.62 -0.86
C LEU A 353 17.51 -27.48 0.07
N LEU A 354 16.54 -26.86 0.75
CA LEU A 354 15.67 -27.54 1.72
C LEU A 354 14.64 -28.46 1.05
N LYS A 355 14.15 -28.09 -0.13
CA LYS A 355 13.08 -28.79 -0.87
C LYS A 355 11.88 -29.18 0.04
N PRO A 356 11.31 -28.23 0.79
CA PRO A 356 10.23 -28.55 1.72
C PRO A 356 8.97 -29.01 0.98
N ARG A 357 8.13 -29.81 1.65
CA ARG A 357 6.80 -30.13 1.13
C ARG A 357 5.83 -28.97 1.26
N VAL A 358 5.99 -28.17 2.32
CA VAL A 358 5.09 -27.06 2.66
C VAL A 358 5.87 -25.77 2.91
N VAL A 359 5.46 -24.70 2.25
CA VAL A 359 5.95 -23.33 2.52
C VAL A 359 4.81 -22.46 3.02
N VAL A 360 4.99 -21.85 4.17
CA VAL A 360 4.02 -20.95 4.79
C VAL A 360 4.54 -19.51 4.80
N LEU A 361 3.88 -18.65 4.03
CA LEU A 361 4.21 -17.24 3.89
C LEU A 361 3.50 -16.42 4.97
N LEU A 362 4.27 -15.85 5.88
CA LEU A 362 3.79 -15.10 7.04
C LEU A 362 3.72 -13.60 6.71
N GLY A 363 2.51 -13.14 6.39
CA GLY A 363 2.21 -11.73 6.15
C GLY A 363 2.37 -11.27 4.70
N ALA A 364 2.04 -9.99 4.49
CA ALA A 364 1.91 -9.43 3.15
C ALA A 364 3.24 -9.32 2.42
N THR A 365 4.34 -9.01 3.10
CA THR A 365 5.64 -8.86 2.43
C THR A 365 6.16 -10.20 1.92
N ALA A 366 6.11 -11.25 2.74
CA ALA A 366 6.51 -12.60 2.32
C ALA A 366 5.65 -13.09 1.13
N LEU A 367 4.33 -12.94 1.24
CA LEU A 367 3.40 -13.26 0.17
C LEU A 367 3.71 -12.51 -1.13
N GLN A 368 3.85 -11.19 -1.05
CA GLN A 368 4.04 -10.38 -2.26
C GLN A 368 5.41 -10.55 -2.90
N ALA A 369 6.43 -10.85 -2.10
CA ALA A 369 7.80 -11.07 -2.60
C ALA A 369 7.96 -12.37 -3.38
N LEU A 370 7.27 -13.43 -2.94
CA LEU A 370 7.45 -14.78 -3.46
C LEU A 370 6.31 -15.25 -4.39
N ILE A 371 5.12 -14.65 -4.31
CA ILE A 371 3.97 -14.99 -5.18
C ILE A 371 3.70 -13.88 -6.19
N GLY A 372 3.69 -12.61 -5.75
CA GLY A 372 3.52 -11.48 -6.65
C GLY A 372 2.99 -10.21 -5.99
N PRO A 373 3.27 -9.03 -6.55
CA PRO A 373 2.98 -7.73 -5.92
C PRO A 373 1.49 -7.47 -5.66
N GLU A 374 0.60 -8.07 -6.46
CA GLU A 374 -0.86 -7.90 -6.34
C GLU A 374 -1.49 -8.80 -5.26
N SER A 375 -0.75 -9.76 -4.71
CA SER A 375 -1.28 -10.73 -3.76
C SER A 375 -1.65 -10.08 -2.41
N ARG A 376 -2.80 -10.48 -1.86
CA ARG A 376 -3.37 -9.93 -0.62
C ARG A 376 -3.65 -11.01 0.41
N VAL A 377 -3.03 -10.88 1.58
CA VAL A 377 -3.21 -11.84 2.70
C VAL A 377 -4.68 -11.94 3.12
N SER A 378 -5.43 -10.84 3.11
CA SER A 378 -6.84 -10.84 3.49
C SER A 378 -7.71 -11.74 2.62
N GLU A 379 -7.31 -11.95 1.36
CA GLU A 379 -8.05 -12.73 0.36
C GLU A 379 -7.52 -14.17 0.27
N LEU A 380 -6.20 -14.34 0.46
CA LEU A 380 -5.49 -15.60 0.21
C LEU A 380 -5.18 -16.41 1.47
N ARG A 381 -5.31 -15.85 2.68
CA ARG A 381 -4.95 -16.56 3.91
C ARG A 381 -5.73 -17.87 4.08
N GLY A 382 -5.02 -18.93 4.47
CA GLY A 382 -5.60 -20.26 4.71
C GLY A 382 -5.98 -21.02 3.44
N ARG A 383 -5.61 -20.54 2.25
CA ARG A 383 -5.78 -21.24 0.97
C ARG A 383 -4.45 -21.77 0.46
N LEU A 384 -4.51 -22.84 -0.32
CA LEU A 384 -3.40 -23.29 -1.15
C LEU A 384 -3.19 -22.30 -2.30
N LEU A 385 -1.94 -21.98 -2.57
CA LEU A 385 -1.49 -21.10 -3.64
C LEU A 385 -0.78 -21.91 -4.71
N ASP A 386 -1.03 -21.57 -5.97
CA ASP A 386 -0.30 -22.14 -7.10
C ASP A 386 1.08 -21.47 -7.20
N SER A 387 2.14 -22.26 -7.03
CA SER A 387 3.51 -21.76 -6.95
C SER A 387 4.54 -22.90 -7.04
N GLU A 388 5.68 -22.62 -7.66
CA GLU A 388 6.80 -23.57 -7.81
C GLU A 388 7.70 -23.66 -6.56
N LEU A 389 7.43 -22.89 -5.50
CA LEU A 389 8.28 -22.84 -4.30
C LEU A 389 8.30 -24.16 -3.52
N ALA A 390 7.19 -24.90 -3.55
CA ALA A 390 6.99 -26.21 -2.92
C ALA A 390 5.68 -26.84 -3.45
N PRO A 391 5.47 -28.16 -3.27
CA PRO A 391 4.20 -28.81 -3.61
C PRO A 391 2.97 -28.15 -2.97
N HIS A 392 3.12 -27.63 -1.76
CA HIS A 392 2.07 -26.92 -1.04
C HIS A 392 2.57 -25.57 -0.56
N VAL A 393 1.96 -24.49 -1.05
CA VAL A 393 2.25 -23.13 -0.60
C VAL A 393 0.99 -22.52 0.00
N MET A 394 1.13 -21.94 1.19
CA MET A 394 0.04 -21.27 1.88
C MET A 394 0.49 -19.90 2.37
N ALA A 395 -0.45 -18.98 2.51
CA ALA A 395 -0.21 -17.72 3.19
C ALA A 395 -1.10 -17.58 4.43
N THR A 396 -0.61 -16.81 5.40
CA THR A 396 -1.40 -16.39 6.56
C THR A 396 -0.92 -15.02 7.06
N VAL A 397 -1.58 -14.50 8.09
CA VAL A 397 -1.20 -13.25 8.75
C VAL A 397 0.16 -13.39 9.43
N HIS A 398 0.91 -12.28 9.51
CA HIS A 398 2.14 -12.27 10.30
C HIS A 398 1.80 -12.25 11.81
N PRO A 399 2.46 -13.04 12.67
CA PRO A 399 2.14 -13.08 14.12
C PRO A 399 2.20 -11.71 14.82
N SER A 400 3.05 -10.80 14.34
CA SER A 400 3.12 -9.43 14.87
C SER A 400 1.83 -8.62 14.68
N SER A 401 1.00 -8.94 13.69
CA SER A 401 -0.29 -8.26 13.50
C SER A 401 -1.30 -8.67 14.57
N LEU A 402 -1.26 -9.95 14.98
CA LEU A 402 -2.09 -10.49 16.05
C LEU A 402 -1.75 -9.82 17.39
N LEU A 403 -0.47 -9.63 17.69
CA LEU A 403 0.00 -8.95 18.91
C LEU A 403 -0.41 -7.47 18.97
N ARG A 404 -0.66 -6.83 17.83
CA ARG A 404 -1.04 -5.40 17.75
C ARG A 404 -2.56 -5.19 17.84
N MET A 405 -3.37 -6.25 17.87
CA MET A 405 -4.82 -6.14 18.04
C MET A 405 -5.16 -5.65 19.44
N LYS A 406 -6.04 -4.63 19.53
CA LYS A 406 -6.44 -4.02 20.80
C LYS A 406 -7.55 -4.79 21.52
N ASP A 407 -8.46 -5.41 20.75
CA ASP A 407 -9.57 -6.19 21.29
C ASP A 407 -9.08 -7.60 21.60
N SER A 408 -9.02 -7.95 22.89
CA SER A 408 -8.54 -9.26 23.35
C SER A 408 -9.41 -10.43 22.87
N ARG A 409 -10.73 -10.25 22.74
CA ARG A 409 -11.62 -11.31 22.25
C ARG A 409 -11.37 -11.55 20.76
N GLN A 410 -11.30 -10.48 19.98
CA GLN A 410 -11.00 -10.59 18.55
C GLN A 410 -9.58 -11.14 18.32
N GLN A 411 -8.61 -10.72 19.14
CA GLN A 411 -7.25 -11.22 19.11
C GLN A 411 -7.22 -12.75 19.33
N GLN A 412 -7.92 -13.25 20.34
CA GLN A 412 -7.97 -14.68 20.62
C GLN A 412 -8.61 -15.46 19.46
N LEU A 413 -9.71 -14.97 18.89
CA LEU A 413 -10.35 -15.59 17.73
C LEU A 413 -9.42 -15.66 16.51
N GLU A 414 -8.66 -14.61 16.26
CA GLU A 414 -7.69 -14.58 15.17
C GLU A 414 -6.46 -15.46 15.43
N ILE A 415 -6.03 -15.59 16.69
CA ILE A 415 -5.00 -16.57 17.09
C ILE A 415 -5.52 -18.00 16.89
N ASP A 416 -6.77 -18.29 17.26
CA ASP A 416 -7.37 -19.61 17.04
C ASP A 416 -7.47 -19.94 15.55
N ARG A 417 -7.85 -18.96 14.73
CA ARG A 417 -7.86 -19.10 13.26
C ARG A 417 -6.45 -19.33 12.71
N PHE A 418 -5.47 -18.58 13.19
CA PHE A 418 -4.07 -18.76 12.83
C PHE A 418 -3.58 -20.17 13.17
N CYS A 419 -3.92 -20.72 14.36
CA CYS A 419 -3.59 -22.10 14.72
C CYS A 419 -4.22 -23.11 13.75
N ARG A 420 -5.49 -22.93 13.35
CA ARG A 420 -6.13 -23.81 12.35
C ARG A 420 -5.44 -23.74 10.99
N GLU A 421 -5.00 -22.57 10.56
CA GLU A 421 -4.26 -22.41 9.30
C GLU A 421 -2.89 -23.11 9.37
N LEU A 422 -2.21 -23.08 10.52
CA LEU A 422 -0.98 -23.84 10.75
C LEU A 422 -1.20 -25.36 10.83
N GLN A 423 -2.33 -25.80 11.39
CA GLN A 423 -2.72 -27.21 11.41
C GLN A 423 -2.85 -27.76 9.98
N VAL A 424 -3.51 -27.03 9.09
CA VAL A 424 -3.62 -27.42 7.67
C VAL A 424 -2.23 -27.54 7.03
N ALA A 425 -1.32 -26.63 7.32
CA ALA A 425 0.06 -26.72 6.84
C ALA A 425 0.80 -27.94 7.38
N MET A 426 0.55 -28.33 8.65
CA MET A 426 1.08 -29.55 9.22
C MET A 426 0.51 -30.79 8.52
N ASP A 427 -0.80 -30.87 8.35
CA ASP A 427 -1.47 -32.02 7.72
C ASP A 427 -1.00 -32.27 6.28
N LEU A 428 -0.63 -31.21 5.55
CA LEU A 428 -0.08 -31.28 4.19
C LEU A 428 1.37 -31.77 4.13
N ALA A 429 2.11 -31.69 5.22
CA ALA A 429 3.50 -32.13 5.28
C ALA A 429 3.63 -33.66 5.34
N GLY A 430 2.55 -34.36 5.69
CA GLY A 430 2.56 -35.78 6.06
C GLY A 430 2.94 -35.95 7.52
#